data_AF-A0A2E4EY15-F1
#
_entry.id   AF-A0A2E4EY15-F1
#
_cell.length_a   1.000
_cell.length_b   1.000
_cell.length_c   1.000
_cell.angle_alpha   90.00
_cell.angle_beta   90.00
_cell.angle_gamma   90.00
#
_symmetry.space_group_name_H-M   'P 1'
#
loop_
_entity.id
_entity.type
_entity.pdbx_description
1 polymer ?
#
loop_
_entity_poly.entity_id
_entity_poly.type
_entity_poly.pdbx_seq_one_letter_code
_entity_poly.pdbx_strand_id
1 'polypeptide(L)'
;MNPSNSEAFNHPLLLETEEFRFGIDSIKGTIDYPDEAGIDSILLTNLRVLKLGRTSESVTSTAVPIQQITSIDVVKVTKSNAKLLQSFALMLAGVSLSALSWLLLDVMAITIILGGLPTLAGIYLFSGWAIPDAKNELILYSMQQAISQSLQTKESELAAHQFLLNFYSDYFATNSIARKNILADDSGISISPNSTFGGTSTANPLENAILSNLRKALPYSNNDPDPSKEEPQ
;
A
#
# COMPACT_ATOMS: atom_id res chain seq x y z
N MET A 1 17.65 27.27 34.60
CA MET A 1 17.34 26.06 33.81
C MET A 1 16.37 26.47 32.73
N ASN A 2 16.82 26.46 31.48
CA ASN A 2 16.06 26.95 30.33
C ASN A 2 15.21 25.79 29.77
N PRO A 3 13.87 25.88 29.70
CA PRO A 3 13.02 24.77 29.28
C PRO A 3 12.92 24.61 27.74
N SER A 4 13.88 25.12 26.97
CA SER A 4 13.75 25.31 25.52
C SER A 4 14.16 24.13 24.64
N ASN A 5 14.46 22.95 25.19
CA ASN A 5 15.18 21.88 24.47
C ASN A 5 14.37 20.60 24.17
N SER A 6 13.04 20.62 24.18
CA SER A 6 12.24 19.42 23.86
C SER A 6 11.60 19.39 22.46
N GLU A 7 11.83 20.39 21.62
CA GLU A 7 11.44 20.36 20.20
C GLU A 7 12.67 20.09 19.33
N ALA A 8 13.32 18.95 19.57
CA ALA A 8 14.27 18.43 18.59
C ALA A 8 13.49 18.01 17.35
N PHE A 9 13.35 18.95 16.41
CA PHE A 9 12.92 18.82 15.01
C PHE A 9 12.34 17.45 14.62
N ASN A 10 11.01 17.33 14.65
CA ASN A 10 10.28 16.17 14.11
C ASN A 10 10.11 16.24 12.57
N HIS A 11 10.65 17.27 11.92
CA HIS A 11 10.51 17.46 10.48
C HIS A 11 11.65 16.75 9.72
N PRO A 12 11.34 16.06 8.61
CA PRO A 12 12.38 15.50 7.76
C PRO A 12 13.19 16.64 7.14
N LEU A 13 14.52 16.57 7.27
CA LEU A 13 15.42 17.50 6.62
C LEU A 13 15.44 17.21 5.12
N LEU A 14 14.68 18.00 4.37
CA LEU A 14 14.73 18.05 2.91
C LEU A 14 16.02 18.73 2.46
N LEU A 15 16.65 18.21 1.41
CA LEU A 15 17.77 18.88 0.75
C LEU A 15 17.28 20.15 0.02
N GLU A 16 18.17 21.12 -0.26
CA GLU A 16 17.78 22.38 -0.91
C GLU A 16 17.13 22.19 -2.31
N THR A 17 17.46 21.08 -3.00
CA THR A 17 16.88 20.72 -4.31
C THR A 17 15.77 19.66 -4.21
N GLU A 18 15.40 19.29 -2.99
CA GLU A 18 14.41 18.25 -2.73
C GLU A 18 13.02 18.88 -2.55
N GLU A 19 12.12 18.55 -3.45
CA GLU A 19 10.74 19.01 -3.45
C GLU A 19 9.85 17.92 -2.85
N PHE A 20 9.08 18.28 -1.82
CA PHE A 20 8.04 17.43 -1.29
C PHE A 20 6.91 17.28 -2.32
N ARG A 21 6.42 16.05 -2.51
CA ARG A 21 5.33 15.77 -3.45
C ARG A 21 4.04 15.40 -2.74
N PHE A 22 4.09 14.36 -1.90
CA PHE A 22 2.96 13.92 -1.09
C PHE A 22 3.44 12.93 -0.04
N GLY A 23 2.62 12.67 0.97
CA GLY A 23 2.94 11.72 2.02
C GLY A 23 1.72 11.01 2.57
N ILE A 24 1.99 10.11 3.49
CA ILE A 24 0.98 9.33 4.21
C ILE A 24 1.39 9.15 5.67
N ASP A 25 0.45 9.41 6.57
CA ASP A 25 0.53 9.16 7.99
C ASP A 25 -0.26 7.90 8.37
N SER A 26 0.22 7.16 9.37
CA SER A 26 -0.44 5.96 9.90
C SER A 26 -1.89 6.18 10.34
N ILE A 27 -2.21 7.38 10.83
CA ILE A 27 -3.49 7.72 11.45
C ILE A 27 -4.23 8.74 10.59
N LYS A 28 -3.60 9.86 10.24
CA LYS A 28 -4.22 10.98 9.52
C LYS A 28 -4.56 10.61 8.07
N GLY A 29 -3.79 9.71 7.46
CA GLY A 29 -3.88 9.41 6.04
C GLY A 29 -3.05 10.37 5.21
N THR A 30 -3.62 11.06 4.22
CA THR A 30 -2.84 11.88 3.29
C THR A 30 -2.13 13.04 4.00
N ILE A 31 -0.88 13.28 3.59
CA ILE A 31 -0.07 14.43 3.99
C ILE A 31 0.20 15.27 2.73
N ASP A 32 -0.28 16.50 2.74
CA ASP A 32 -0.10 17.44 1.63
C ASP A 32 1.05 18.43 1.86
N TYR A 33 1.52 18.56 3.10
CA TYR A 33 2.64 19.42 3.48
C TYR A 33 3.61 18.68 4.41
N PRO A 34 4.94 18.84 4.24
CA PRO A 34 5.94 18.13 5.05
C PRO A 34 5.85 18.47 6.54
N ASP A 35 5.32 19.63 6.90
CA ASP A 35 5.17 20.07 8.29
C ASP A 35 4.06 19.31 9.04
N GLU A 36 3.17 18.66 8.32
CA GLU A 36 2.11 17.84 8.91
C GLU A 36 2.57 16.40 9.20
N ALA A 37 3.81 16.07 8.83
CA ALA A 37 4.36 14.73 8.98
C ALA A 37 4.52 14.35 10.46
N GLY A 38 3.80 13.30 10.86
CA GLY A 38 3.94 12.68 12.17
C GLY A 38 5.14 11.73 12.27
N ILE A 39 5.31 11.18 13.47
CA ILE A 39 6.40 10.26 13.82
C ILE A 39 6.28 8.87 13.15
N ASP A 40 5.11 8.53 12.60
CA ASP A 40 4.86 7.31 11.82
C ASP A 40 4.30 7.68 10.44
N SER A 41 5.12 8.37 9.66
CA SER A 41 4.76 8.86 8.34
C SER A 41 5.78 8.46 7.27
N ILE A 42 5.27 8.29 6.06
CA ILE A 42 6.05 8.14 4.84
C ILE A 42 5.84 9.37 3.97
N LEU A 43 6.92 9.95 3.50
CA LEU A 43 6.92 11.13 2.66
C LEU A 43 7.63 10.80 1.36
N LEU A 44 7.02 11.18 0.24
CA LEU A 44 7.62 11.10 -1.07
C LEU A 44 8.11 12.48 -1.48
N THR A 45 9.36 12.54 -1.92
CA THR A 45 9.95 13.72 -2.54
C THR A 45 10.22 13.47 -4.02
N ASN A 46 10.80 14.42 -4.74
CA ASN A 46 11.29 14.18 -6.10
C ASN A 46 12.52 13.25 -6.17
N LEU A 47 13.21 12.97 -5.05
CA LEU A 47 14.46 12.20 -5.04
C LEU A 47 14.37 10.89 -4.27
N ARG A 48 13.63 10.85 -3.17
CA ARG A 48 13.62 9.71 -2.24
C ARG A 48 12.27 9.58 -1.53
N VAL A 49 12.04 8.40 -0.99
CA VAL A 49 11.03 8.16 0.03
C VAL A 49 11.70 8.25 1.40
N LEU A 50 11.10 9.05 2.27
CA LEU A 50 11.50 9.21 3.66
C LEU A 50 10.46 8.54 4.55
N LYS A 51 10.88 7.60 5.40
CA LYS A 51 10.04 7.08 6.49
C LYS A 51 10.53 7.66 7.81
N LEU A 52 9.64 8.35 8.50
CA LEU A 52 9.79 8.67 9.91
C LEU A 52 9.16 7.55 10.72
N GLY A 53 9.91 7.05 11.70
CA GLY A 53 9.43 6.03 12.64
C GLY A 53 9.96 6.33 14.03
N ARG A 54 9.27 5.84 15.05
CA ARG A 54 9.79 5.82 16.42
C ARG A 54 10.06 4.40 16.88
N THR A 55 11.28 4.19 17.36
CA THR A 55 11.63 3.02 18.18
C THR A 55 11.41 3.37 19.65
N SER A 56 11.51 2.38 20.55
CA SER A 56 11.33 2.60 22.00
C SER A 56 12.27 3.66 22.59
N GLU A 57 13.42 3.92 21.94
CA GLU A 57 14.48 4.77 22.47
C GLU A 57 14.83 5.96 21.55
N SER A 58 14.43 5.94 20.28
CA SER A 58 14.82 6.99 19.32
C SER A 58 13.81 7.20 18.20
N VAL A 59 13.82 8.41 17.62
CA VAL A 59 13.17 8.68 16.34
C VAL A 59 14.15 8.32 15.23
N THR A 60 13.72 7.46 14.32
CA THR A 60 14.49 6.99 13.18
C THR A 60 13.95 7.60 11.90
N SER A 61 14.83 8.08 11.03
CA SER A 61 14.49 8.53 9.68
C SER A 61 15.22 7.63 8.69
N THR A 62 14.46 6.95 7.82
CA THR A 62 14.99 6.07 6.78
C THR A 62 14.74 6.70 5.42
N ALA A 63 15.79 6.80 4.60
CA ALA A 63 15.72 7.38 3.27
C ALA A 63 16.00 6.31 2.20
N VAL A 64 15.13 6.19 1.20
CA VAL A 64 15.31 5.30 0.05
C VAL A 64 15.19 6.10 -1.24
N PRO A 65 16.22 6.15 -2.09
CA PRO A 65 16.14 6.78 -3.40
C PRO A 65 15.01 6.18 -4.24
N ILE A 66 14.24 7.01 -4.93
CA ILE A 66 13.09 6.56 -5.74
C ILE A 66 13.51 5.57 -6.82
N GLN A 67 14.71 5.74 -7.38
CA GLN A 67 15.25 4.84 -8.40
C GLN A 67 15.52 3.43 -7.87
N GLN A 68 15.62 3.26 -6.55
CA GLN A 68 15.84 1.95 -5.91
C GLN A 68 14.54 1.25 -5.52
N ILE A 69 13.39 1.93 -5.61
CA ILE A 69 12.08 1.35 -5.30
C ILE A 69 11.68 0.45 -6.46
N THR A 70 11.41 -0.80 -6.13
CA THR A 70 11.09 -1.88 -7.07
C THR A 70 9.59 -2.12 -7.16
N SER A 71 8.90 -2.11 -6.03
CA SER A 71 7.44 -2.24 -5.97
C SER A 71 6.88 -1.55 -4.73
N ILE A 72 5.58 -1.23 -4.78
CA ILE A 72 4.81 -0.72 -3.66
C ILE A 72 3.53 -1.57 -3.57
N ASP A 73 3.29 -2.16 -2.41
CA ASP A 73 2.13 -3.00 -2.17
C ASP A 73 1.31 -2.47 -0.99
N VAL A 74 -0.01 -2.54 -1.11
CA VAL A 74 -0.94 -2.29 -0.01
C VAL A 74 -1.50 -3.61 0.46
N VAL A 75 -1.03 -4.07 1.62
CA VAL A 75 -1.47 -5.33 2.25
C VAL A 75 -2.71 -5.06 3.08
N LYS A 76 -3.83 -5.67 2.66
CA LYS A 76 -5.09 -5.64 3.41
C LYS A 76 -5.30 -6.94 4.14
N VAL A 77 -5.58 -6.83 5.44
CA VAL A 77 -5.96 -7.96 6.27
C VAL A 77 -7.45 -8.22 6.06
N THR A 78 -7.75 -9.22 5.23
CA THR A 78 -9.12 -9.60 4.95
C THR A 78 -9.69 -10.45 6.08
N LYS A 79 -10.88 -10.09 6.57
CA LYS A 79 -11.63 -10.91 7.50
C LYS A 79 -12.12 -12.19 6.80
N SER A 80 -11.66 -13.35 7.26
CA SER A 80 -12.05 -14.64 6.69
C SER A 80 -13.44 -15.06 7.19
N ASN A 81 -14.42 -15.16 6.28
CA ASN A 81 -15.75 -15.70 6.60
C ASN A 81 -15.68 -17.17 7.07
N ALA A 82 -14.68 -17.93 6.63
CA ALA A 82 -14.46 -19.29 7.10
C ALA A 82 -14.06 -19.32 8.58
N LYS A 83 -13.19 -18.41 9.02
CA LYS A 83 -12.80 -18.27 10.44
C LYS A 83 -14.02 -17.88 11.31
N LEU A 84 -14.88 -17.00 10.81
CA LEU A 84 -16.14 -16.65 11.47
C LEU A 84 -17.08 -17.87 11.60
N LEU A 85 -17.33 -18.59 10.50
CA LEU A 85 -18.20 -19.76 10.51
C LEU A 85 -17.67 -20.84 11.45
N GLN A 86 -16.35 -21.10 11.42
CA GLN A 86 -15.70 -22.05 12.30
C GLN A 86 -15.84 -21.67 13.78
N SER A 87 -15.71 -20.37 14.09
CA SER A 87 -15.90 -19.88 15.46
C SER A 87 -17.32 -20.12 15.97
N PHE A 88 -18.33 -19.80 15.16
CA PHE A 88 -19.73 -20.07 15.50
C PHE A 88 -20.04 -21.55 15.61
N ALA A 89 -19.52 -22.37 14.70
CA ALA A 89 -19.71 -23.82 14.73
C ALA A 89 -19.12 -24.43 16.01
N LEU A 90 -17.94 -23.99 16.44
CA LEU A 90 -17.31 -24.43 17.69
C LEU A 90 -18.08 -23.98 18.93
N MET A 91 -18.59 -22.75 18.95
CA MET A 91 -19.44 -22.26 20.05
C MET A 91 -20.74 -23.06 20.14
N LEU A 92 -21.42 -23.30 19.01
CA LEU A 92 -22.66 -24.05 18.97
C LEU A 92 -22.45 -25.52 19.35
N ALA A 93 -21.36 -26.14 18.86
CA ALA A 93 -20.96 -27.48 19.26
C ALA A 93 -20.67 -27.56 20.75
N GLY A 94 -19.93 -26.59 21.30
CA GLY A 94 -19.60 -26.52 22.73
C GLY A 94 -20.84 -26.40 23.62
N VAL A 95 -21.76 -25.48 23.29
CA VAL A 95 -23.04 -25.35 24.02
C VAL A 95 -23.88 -26.62 23.91
N SER A 96 -23.96 -27.21 22.72
CA SER A 96 -24.73 -28.45 22.50
C SER A 96 -24.14 -29.63 23.29
N LEU A 97 -22.82 -29.77 23.31
CA LEU A 97 -22.10 -30.79 24.09
C LEU A 97 -22.27 -30.57 25.59
N SER A 98 -22.21 -29.32 26.07
CA SER A 98 -22.51 -28.99 27.47
C SER A 98 -23.93 -29.44 27.84
N ALA A 99 -24.93 -29.08 27.04
CA ALA A 99 -26.32 -29.42 27.31
C ALA A 99 -26.54 -30.95 27.31
N LEU A 100 -25.96 -31.66 26.35
CA LEU A 100 -26.07 -33.11 26.24
C LEU A 100 -25.35 -33.83 27.41
N SER A 101 -24.14 -33.37 27.76
CA SER A 101 -23.37 -33.90 28.87
C SER A 101 -24.11 -33.71 30.20
N TRP A 102 -24.67 -32.52 30.42
CA TRP A 102 -25.46 -32.23 31.62
C TRP A 102 -26.66 -33.17 31.73
N LEU A 103 -27.41 -33.33 30.63
CA LEU A 103 -28.61 -34.17 30.60
C LEU A 103 -28.31 -35.66 30.83
N LEU A 104 -27.19 -36.17 30.31
CA LEU A 104 -26.86 -37.60 30.36
C LEU A 104 -26.08 -38.02 31.60
N LEU A 105 -25.17 -37.16 32.08
CA LEU A 105 -24.19 -37.54 33.09
C LEU A 105 -24.44 -36.82 34.42
N ASP A 106 -25.07 -35.64 34.41
CA ASP A 106 -25.25 -34.76 35.59
C ASP A 106 -23.95 -34.46 36.35
N VAL A 107 -22.80 -34.55 35.65
CA VAL A 107 -21.48 -34.25 36.21
C VAL A 107 -20.99 -32.91 35.66
N MET A 108 -20.82 -31.95 36.57
CA MET A 108 -20.38 -30.59 36.23
C MET A 108 -18.99 -30.58 35.58
N ALA A 109 -18.03 -31.34 36.09
CA ALA A 109 -16.66 -31.35 35.58
C ALA A 109 -16.58 -31.83 34.11
N ILE A 110 -17.31 -32.89 33.78
CA ILE A 110 -17.35 -33.45 32.41
C ILE A 110 -18.03 -32.45 31.46
N THR A 111 -19.10 -31.81 31.91
CA THR A 111 -19.83 -30.79 31.15
C THR A 111 -18.94 -29.60 30.79
N ILE A 112 -18.13 -29.12 31.75
CA ILE A 112 -17.19 -28.02 31.51
C ILE A 112 -16.07 -28.42 30.55
N ILE A 113 -15.54 -29.64 30.65
CA ILE A 113 -14.47 -30.09 29.76
C ILE A 113 -15.00 -30.28 28.33
N LEU A 114 -16.11 -31.01 28.17
CA LEU A 114 -16.64 -31.37 26.85
C LEU A 114 -17.25 -30.19 26.10
N GLY A 115 -17.94 -29.30 26.79
CA GLY A 115 -18.59 -28.17 26.13
C GLY A 115 -17.92 -26.82 26.39
N GLY A 116 -17.28 -26.63 27.53
CA GLY A 116 -16.56 -25.40 27.85
C GLY A 116 -15.31 -25.20 26.99
N LEU A 117 -14.50 -26.23 26.77
CA LEU A 117 -13.28 -26.10 25.94
C LEU A 117 -13.60 -25.73 24.48
N PRO A 118 -14.53 -26.40 23.77
CA PRO A 118 -14.91 -25.98 22.42
C PRO A 118 -15.53 -24.59 22.37
N THR A 119 -16.33 -24.23 23.40
CA THR A 119 -16.93 -22.88 23.48
C THR A 119 -15.85 -21.81 23.63
N LEU A 120 -14.86 -22.01 24.52
CA LEU A 120 -13.73 -21.10 24.70
C LEU A 120 -12.86 -21.00 23.43
N ALA A 121 -12.60 -22.11 22.76
CA ALA A 121 -11.88 -22.11 21.49
C ALA A 121 -12.63 -21.33 20.41
N GLY A 122 -13.95 -21.48 20.34
CA GLY A 122 -14.81 -20.69 19.46
C GLY A 122 -14.75 -19.19 19.77
N ILE A 123 -14.84 -18.81 21.04
CA ILE A 123 -14.69 -17.40 21.48
C ILE A 123 -13.34 -16.84 21.07
N TYR A 124 -12.26 -17.59 21.28
CA TYR A 124 -10.91 -17.17 20.92
C TYR A 124 -10.74 -16.96 19.40
N LEU A 125 -11.27 -17.87 18.59
CA LEU A 125 -11.25 -17.71 17.14
C LEU A 125 -12.09 -16.52 16.67
N PHE A 126 -13.24 -16.28 17.33
CA PHE A 126 -14.10 -15.15 17.07
C PHE A 126 -13.40 -13.83 17.43
N SER A 127 -12.71 -13.75 18.57
CA SER A 127 -11.96 -12.56 18.96
C SER A 127 -10.85 -12.25 17.94
N GLY A 128 -10.13 -13.26 17.47
CA GLY A 128 -9.11 -13.10 16.42
C GLY A 128 -9.67 -12.85 15.01
N TRP A 129 -10.99 -12.89 14.82
CA TRP A 129 -11.67 -12.41 13.60
C TRP A 129 -12.19 -10.98 13.77
N ALA A 130 -12.71 -10.65 14.95
CA ALA A 130 -13.18 -9.32 15.30
C ALA A 130 -12.01 -8.31 15.32
N ILE A 131 -10.91 -8.72 15.96
CA ILE A 131 -9.65 -8.00 16.10
C ILE A 131 -8.57 -8.87 15.45
N PRO A 132 -8.29 -8.69 14.15
CA PRO A 132 -7.23 -9.43 13.50
C PRO A 132 -5.87 -9.07 14.09
N ASP A 133 -4.99 -10.07 14.26
CA ASP A 133 -3.66 -9.89 14.83
C ASP A 133 -2.71 -9.11 13.90
N ALA A 134 -3.01 -9.11 12.59
CA ALA A 134 -2.27 -8.37 11.58
C ALA A 134 -2.95 -7.02 11.29
N LYS A 135 -2.14 -5.99 11.04
CA LYS A 135 -2.60 -4.66 10.64
C LYS A 135 -2.57 -4.52 9.13
N ASN A 136 -3.39 -3.62 8.58
CA ASN A 136 -3.21 -3.19 7.20
C ASN A 136 -1.88 -2.44 7.08
N GLU A 137 -1.14 -2.66 5.99
CA GLU A 137 0.20 -2.10 5.83
C GLU A 137 0.43 -1.62 4.40
N LEU A 138 1.13 -0.51 4.25
CA LEU A 138 1.77 -0.08 3.02
C LEU A 138 3.23 -0.54 3.07
N ILE A 139 3.68 -1.28 2.06
CA ILE A 139 5.05 -1.79 1.98
C ILE A 139 5.70 -1.27 0.71
N LEU A 140 6.84 -0.59 0.86
CA LEU A 140 7.71 -0.20 -0.25
C LEU A 140 8.92 -1.12 -0.27
N TYR A 141 9.12 -1.82 -1.37
CA TYR A 141 10.24 -2.71 -1.58
C TYR A 141 11.33 -1.98 -2.36
N SER A 142 12.55 -1.97 -1.81
CA SER A 142 13.76 -1.62 -2.53
C SER A 142 14.63 -2.86 -2.74
N MET A 143 15.65 -2.73 -3.59
CA MET A 143 16.63 -3.80 -3.82
C MET A 143 17.34 -4.29 -2.54
N GLN A 144 17.34 -3.49 -1.48
CA GLN A 144 18.11 -3.75 -0.26
C GLN A 144 17.24 -3.87 1.00
N GLN A 145 16.06 -3.25 1.02
CA GLN A 145 15.21 -3.19 2.21
C GLN A 145 13.73 -3.04 1.87
N ALA A 146 12.87 -3.44 2.81
CA ALA A 146 11.45 -3.16 2.76
C ALA A 146 11.08 -2.14 3.83
N ILE A 147 10.37 -1.09 3.43
CA ILE A 147 9.81 -0.08 4.33
C ILE A 147 8.34 -0.39 4.50
N SER A 148 7.94 -0.88 5.68
CA SER A 148 6.53 -1.10 6.03
C SER A 148 5.96 0.06 6.83
N GLN A 149 4.71 0.40 6.60
CA GLN A 149 3.96 1.41 7.33
C GLN A 149 2.58 0.87 7.69
N SER A 150 2.27 0.84 8.98
CA SER A 150 0.95 0.41 9.42
C SER A 150 -0.10 1.47 9.10
N LEU A 151 -1.25 1.01 8.61
CA LEU A 151 -2.43 1.81 8.26
C LEU A 151 -3.48 1.54 9.34
N GLN A 152 -3.62 2.47 10.29
CA GLN A 152 -4.46 2.27 11.48
C GLN A 152 -5.91 2.69 11.25
N THR A 153 -6.16 3.59 10.31
CA THR A 153 -7.48 4.15 10.02
C THR A 153 -7.93 3.84 8.60
N LYS A 154 -9.24 3.88 8.35
CA LYS A 154 -9.78 3.75 6.98
C LYS A 154 -9.29 4.87 6.06
N GLU A 155 -9.10 6.08 6.60
CA GLU A 155 -8.54 7.21 5.86
C GLU A 155 -7.10 6.93 5.42
N SER A 156 -6.26 6.38 6.31
CA SER A 156 -4.91 5.93 5.95
C SER A 156 -4.93 4.80 4.92
N GLU A 157 -5.90 3.90 4.99
CA GLU A 157 -6.06 2.86 3.98
C GLU A 157 -6.39 3.45 2.61
N LEU A 158 -7.34 4.38 2.53
CA LEU A 158 -7.69 5.05 1.28
C LEU A 158 -6.51 5.86 0.73
N ALA A 159 -5.84 6.62 1.61
CA ALA A 159 -4.66 7.38 1.30
C ALA A 159 -3.53 6.49 0.77
N ALA A 160 -3.36 5.27 1.27
CA ALA A 160 -2.34 4.34 0.77
C ALA A 160 -2.57 3.92 -0.69
N HIS A 161 -3.83 3.78 -1.11
CA HIS A 161 -4.15 3.49 -2.51
C HIS A 161 -3.90 4.71 -3.38
N GLN A 162 -4.26 5.90 -2.90
CA GLN A 162 -4.00 7.14 -3.61
C GLN A 162 -2.49 7.43 -3.71
N PHE A 163 -1.74 7.16 -2.63
CA PHE A 163 -0.28 7.23 -2.59
C PHE A 163 0.34 6.32 -3.65
N LEU A 164 -0.11 5.07 -3.75
CA LEU A 164 0.34 4.11 -4.77
C LEU A 164 0.07 4.64 -6.19
N LEU A 165 -1.15 5.12 -6.47
CA LEU A 165 -1.51 5.65 -7.78
C LEU A 165 -0.67 6.89 -8.15
N ASN A 166 -0.53 7.82 -7.21
CA ASN A 166 0.27 9.03 -7.41
C ASN A 166 1.74 8.68 -7.64
N PHE A 167 2.29 7.72 -6.88
CA PHE A 167 3.68 7.29 -7.03
C PHE A 167 3.95 6.74 -8.42
N TYR A 168 3.10 5.82 -8.90
CA TYR A 168 3.28 5.28 -10.25
C TYR A 168 3.10 6.35 -11.32
N SER A 169 2.13 7.27 -11.16
CA SER A 169 1.94 8.37 -12.11
C SER A 169 3.20 9.23 -12.23
N ASP A 170 3.84 9.56 -11.11
CA ASP A 170 5.03 10.40 -11.07
C ASP A 170 6.29 9.67 -11.52
N TYR A 171 6.43 8.39 -11.15
CA TYR A 171 7.52 7.52 -11.59
C TYR A 171 7.51 7.35 -13.12
N PHE A 172 6.34 7.12 -13.72
CA PHE A 172 6.21 7.00 -15.17
C PHE A 172 6.35 8.35 -15.87
N ALA A 173 5.82 9.45 -15.32
CA ALA A 173 5.99 10.78 -15.89
C ALA A 173 7.48 11.17 -15.94
N THR A 174 8.21 10.99 -14.84
CA THR A 174 9.62 11.32 -14.73
C THR A 174 10.49 10.47 -15.68
N ASN A 175 10.20 9.17 -15.78
CA ASN A 175 10.91 8.29 -16.71
C ASN A 175 10.57 8.54 -18.18
N SER A 176 9.34 8.98 -18.49
CA SER A 176 8.95 9.36 -19.85
C SER A 176 9.67 10.63 -20.32
N ILE A 177 9.86 11.61 -19.42
CA ILE A 177 10.60 12.85 -19.68
C ILE A 177 12.10 12.56 -19.82
N ALA A 178 12.65 11.72 -18.93
CA ALA A 178 14.04 11.27 -19.05
C ALA A 178 14.30 10.53 -20.38
N ARG A 179 13.40 9.62 -20.80
CA ARG A 179 13.48 8.98 -22.13
C ARG A 179 13.35 9.98 -23.28
N LYS A 180 12.43 10.94 -23.18
CA LYS A 180 12.23 11.96 -24.23
C LYS A 180 13.46 12.86 -24.38
N ASN A 181 14.11 13.21 -23.27
CA ASN A 181 15.34 14.01 -23.29
C ASN A 181 16.54 13.21 -23.81
N ILE A 182 16.64 11.90 -23.51
CA ILE A 182 17.65 11.01 -24.10
C ILE A 182 17.42 10.85 -25.61
N LEU A 183 16.16 10.82 -26.06
CA LEU A 183 15.79 10.77 -27.48
C LEU A 183 15.90 12.12 -28.21
N ALA A 184 16.05 13.23 -27.48
CA ALA A 184 16.22 14.56 -28.04
C ALA A 184 17.69 14.97 -28.21
N ASP A 185 18.62 14.26 -27.56
CA ASP A 185 20.04 14.64 -27.48
C ASP A 185 21.00 13.72 -28.23
N ASP A 186 20.53 12.74 -29.02
CA ASP A 186 21.41 12.10 -29.99
C ASP A 186 20.71 11.53 -31.22
N SER A 187 21.41 11.65 -32.34
CA SER A 187 21.06 11.30 -33.70
C SER A 187 20.11 10.10 -33.90
N GLY A 188 18.99 10.31 -34.61
CA GLY A 188 18.47 9.42 -35.65
C GLY A 188 18.44 7.88 -35.44
N ILE A 189 18.17 7.36 -34.25
CA ILE A 189 17.97 5.90 -34.07
C ILE A 189 16.48 5.56 -34.24
N SER A 190 16.15 4.96 -35.38
CA SER A 190 14.84 4.36 -35.64
C SER A 190 14.59 3.19 -34.69
N ILE A 191 13.61 3.33 -33.80
CA ILE A 191 13.14 2.22 -32.97
C ILE A 191 12.11 1.43 -33.80
N SER A 192 12.49 0.21 -34.19
CA SER A 192 11.60 -0.76 -34.84
C SER A 192 10.40 -1.08 -33.93
N PRO A 193 9.14 -1.17 -34.43
CA PRO A 193 7.95 -1.32 -33.59
C PRO A 193 7.78 -2.68 -32.91
N ASN A 194 8.72 -3.61 -33.06
CA ASN A 194 8.57 -4.98 -32.57
C ASN A 194 9.64 -5.33 -31.54
N SER A 195 9.40 -4.98 -30.28
CA SER A 195 9.97 -5.73 -29.16
C SER A 195 8.85 -6.10 -28.19
N THR A 196 8.25 -7.26 -28.45
CA THR A 196 7.29 -7.95 -27.59
C THR A 196 8.06 -8.57 -26.43
N PHE A 197 7.80 -8.12 -25.20
CA PHE A 197 8.25 -8.81 -23.99
C PHE A 197 7.04 -9.52 -23.36
N GLY A 198 7.13 -10.85 -23.21
CA GLY A 198 6.11 -11.66 -22.52
C GLY A 198 5.08 -12.29 -23.45
N GLY A 199 5.34 -13.51 -23.90
CA GLY A 199 4.40 -14.30 -24.68
C GLY A 199 3.17 -14.73 -23.88
N THR A 200 2.03 -14.09 -24.16
CA THR A 200 0.74 -14.75 -24.44
C THR A 200 -0.04 -13.83 -25.36
N SER A 201 -0.52 -14.35 -26.48
CA SER A 201 -1.09 -13.57 -27.60
C SER A 201 -2.53 -13.09 -27.35
N THR A 202 -2.81 -12.56 -26.17
CA THR A 202 -4.10 -11.93 -25.86
C THR A 202 -3.86 -10.68 -25.06
N ALA A 203 -3.96 -9.53 -25.73
CA ALA A 203 -3.90 -8.23 -25.08
C ALA A 203 -4.96 -8.15 -23.99
N ASN A 204 -4.54 -7.80 -22.77
CA ASN A 204 -5.47 -7.60 -21.68
C ASN A 204 -6.35 -6.37 -22.00
N PRO A 205 -7.69 -6.50 -22.11
CA PRO A 205 -8.56 -5.41 -22.52
C PRO A 205 -8.49 -4.22 -21.54
N LEU A 206 -8.13 -4.48 -20.28
CA LEU A 206 -7.94 -3.42 -19.28
C LEU A 206 -6.69 -2.58 -19.57
N GLU A 207 -5.60 -3.24 -20.00
CA GLU A 207 -4.33 -2.60 -20.31
C GLU A 207 -4.47 -1.73 -21.57
N ASN A 208 -5.17 -2.21 -22.58
CA ASN A 208 -5.52 -1.42 -23.76
C ASN A 208 -6.46 -0.25 -23.44
N ALA A 209 -7.42 -0.43 -22.51
CA ALA A 209 -8.31 0.63 -22.09
C ALA A 209 -7.54 1.74 -21.36
N ILE A 210 -6.64 1.38 -20.44
CA ILE A 210 -5.79 2.31 -19.69
C ILE A 210 -4.86 3.05 -20.64
N LEU A 211 -4.18 2.35 -21.56
CA LEU A 211 -3.29 2.96 -22.56
C LEU A 211 -4.05 3.87 -23.53
N SER A 212 -5.26 3.51 -23.95
CA SER A 212 -6.07 4.33 -24.86
C SER A 212 -6.59 5.61 -24.19
N ASN A 213 -6.94 5.55 -22.90
CA ASN A 213 -7.39 6.71 -22.15
C ASN A 213 -6.21 7.63 -21.79
N LEU A 214 -5.03 7.06 -21.48
CA LEU A 214 -3.80 7.83 -21.31
C LEU A 214 -3.38 8.54 -22.60
N ARG A 215 -3.52 7.89 -23.76
CA ARG A 215 -3.23 8.51 -25.07
C ARG A 215 -4.16 9.67 -25.39
N LYS A 216 -5.45 9.58 -25.00
CA LYS A 216 -6.43 10.67 -25.17
C LYS A 216 -6.25 11.82 -24.19
N ALA A 217 -5.63 11.57 -23.03
CA ALA A 217 -5.42 12.57 -21.98
C ALA A 217 -4.16 13.43 -22.19
N LEU A 218 -3.27 13.04 -23.11
CA LEU A 218 -2.12 13.85 -23.49
C LEU A 218 -2.57 14.94 -24.48
N PRO A 219 -2.23 16.23 -24.26
CA PRO A 219 -2.50 17.27 -25.23
C PRO A 219 -1.74 16.96 -26.53
N TYR A 220 -2.45 17.02 -27.66
CA TYR A 220 -1.85 16.92 -28.99
C TYR A 220 -0.65 17.85 -29.06
N SER A 221 0.53 17.28 -29.34
CA SER A 221 1.70 18.08 -29.67
C SER A 221 1.47 18.68 -31.05
N ASN A 222 1.68 19.99 -31.21
CA ASN A 222 1.58 20.72 -32.49
C ASN A 222 2.53 20.22 -33.61
N ASN A 223 3.21 19.09 -33.42
CA ASN A 223 4.11 18.46 -34.37
C ASN A 223 3.60 17.11 -34.90
N ASP A 224 2.41 16.65 -34.50
CA ASP A 224 1.80 15.48 -35.16
C ASP A 224 1.24 15.91 -36.52
N PRO A 225 1.52 15.15 -37.60
CA PRO A 225 0.98 15.45 -38.91
C PRO A 225 -0.55 15.35 -38.85
N ASP A 226 -1.19 16.43 -39.29
CA ASP A 226 -2.64 16.57 -39.37
C ASP A 226 -3.24 15.44 -40.24
N PRO A 227 -4.02 14.51 -39.67
CA PRO A 227 -4.60 13.40 -40.42
C PRO A 227 -5.67 13.86 -41.43
N SER A 228 -6.01 15.14 -41.47
CA SER A 228 -6.89 15.71 -42.49
C SER A 228 -6.17 16.11 -43.80
N LYS A 229 -4.85 15.90 -43.89
CA LYS A 229 -4.04 16.20 -45.09
C LYS A 229 -3.55 14.98 -45.88
N GLU A 230 -3.99 13.77 -45.57
CA GLU A 230 -3.74 12.63 -46.46
C GLU A 230 -4.66 12.72 -47.68
N GLU A 231 -4.11 13.22 -48.80
CA GLU A 231 -4.73 13.06 -50.11
C GLU A 231 -4.83 11.57 -50.48
N PRO A 232 -5.97 11.13 -51.02
CA PRO A 232 -6.12 9.74 -51.47
C PRO A 232 -5.31 9.52 -52.76
N GLN A 233 -4.38 8.56 -52.72
CA GLN A 233 -3.86 7.88 -53.91
C GLN A 233 -4.49 6.49 -54.03
#